data_AF-A0AAD5NY69-F1
#
_entry.id   AF-A0AAD5NY69-F1
#
_cell.length_a   1.000
_cell.length_b   1.000
_cell.length_c   1.000
_cell.angle_alpha   90.00
_cell.angle_beta   90.00
_cell.angle_gamma   90.00
#
_symmetry.space_group_name_H-M   'P 1'
#
loop_
_entity.id
_entity.type
_entity.pdbx_description
1 polymer ?
#
loop_
_entity_poly.entity_id
_entity_poly.type
_entity_poly.pdbx_seq_one_letter_code
_entity_poly.pdbx_strand_id
1 'polypeptide(L)'
;MIKIYWQIWVVGDGLTEEEQNKASKGTIFIPFSQFPLKKIHQDCFYHTTPAMVAPPSLNNLHSCENWLPRRVMSAWRVAGIVHAMEEWNVNECGDTIFNIDNVWQAALRHGFRPLPISY
;
A
#
# COMPACT_ATOMS: atom_id res chain seq x y z
N MET A 1 -13.73 -8.56 1.91
CA MET A 1 -13.53 -7.56 2.99
C MET A 1 -13.04 -8.29 4.22
N ILE A 2 -11.92 -7.87 4.81
CA ILE A 2 -11.36 -8.47 6.02
C ILE A 2 -11.35 -7.41 7.11
N LYS A 3 -11.94 -7.72 8.27
CA LYS A 3 -11.90 -6.87 9.47
C LYS A 3 -10.79 -7.40 10.37
N ILE A 4 -9.74 -6.60 10.59
CA ILE A 4 -8.58 -7.03 11.39
C ILE A 4 -8.75 -6.57 12.84
N TYR A 5 -9.05 -5.28 13.03
CA TYR A 5 -9.46 -4.68 14.29
C TYR A 5 -10.84 -4.05 14.12
N TRP A 6 -11.54 -3.73 15.21
CA TRP A 6 -12.87 -3.11 15.18
C TRP A 6 -12.97 -1.87 14.28
N GLN A 7 -11.83 -1.22 13.98
CA GLN A 7 -11.73 0.00 13.19
C GLN A 7 -10.91 -0.15 11.89
N ILE A 8 -10.38 -1.33 11.53
CA ILE A 8 -9.57 -1.47 10.29
C ILE A 8 -10.24 -2.40 9.30
N TRP A 9 -10.52 -1.90 8.11
CA TRP A 9 -11.16 -2.61 7.01
C TRP A 9 -10.19 -2.73 5.83
N VAL A 10 -9.82 -3.97 5.49
CA VAL A 10 -9.06 -4.27 4.28
C VAL A 10 -10.03 -4.59 3.15
N VAL A 11 -9.95 -3.80 2.08
CA VAL A 11 -10.95 -3.77 1.01
C VAL A 11 -10.30 -3.87 -0.36
N GLY A 12 -10.99 -4.53 -1.29
CA GLY A 12 -10.54 -4.71 -2.66
C GLY A 12 -11.47 -4.01 -3.63
N ASP A 13 -11.37 -4.43 -4.89
CA ASP A 13 -12.28 -3.99 -5.93
C ASP A 13 -13.72 -4.39 -5.61
N GLY A 14 -14.67 -3.54 -6.00
CA GLY A 14 -16.11 -3.77 -5.81
C GLY A 14 -16.69 -3.29 -4.47
N LEU A 15 -15.92 -2.59 -3.63
CA LEU A 15 -16.47 -1.97 -2.41
C LEU A 15 -17.55 -0.94 -2.76
N THR A 16 -18.78 -1.19 -2.31
CA THR A 16 -19.95 -0.34 -2.61
C THR A 16 -20.09 0.82 -1.63
N GLU A 17 -20.83 1.86 -2.03
CA GLU A 17 -21.13 3.00 -1.17
C GLU A 17 -21.97 2.57 0.06
N GLU A 18 -22.90 1.63 -0.12
CA GLU A 18 -23.72 1.08 0.96
C GLU A 18 -22.88 0.33 2.01
N GLU A 19 -21.86 -0.42 1.58
CA GLU A 19 -20.94 -1.10 2.50
C GLU A 19 -20.07 -0.12 3.27
N GLN A 20 -19.61 0.95 2.63
CA GLN A 20 -18.83 2.00 3.31
C GLN A 20 -19.68 2.70 4.39
N ASN A 21 -20.97 2.95 4.11
CA ASN A 21 -21.88 3.57 5.07
C ASN A 21 -22.20 2.69 6.30
N LYS A 22 -21.91 1.38 6.24
CA LYS A 22 -22.04 0.47 7.38
C LYS A 22 -20.82 0.49 8.31
N ALA A 23 -19.75 1.17 7.93
CA ALA A 23 -18.57 1.29 8.78
C ALA A 23 -18.86 2.20 9.98
N SER A 24 -18.27 1.87 11.12
CA SER A 24 -18.35 2.71 12.32
C SER A 24 -17.49 3.96 12.14
N LYS A 25 -17.87 5.05 12.81
CA LYS A 25 -17.06 6.27 12.84
C LYS A 25 -15.62 5.97 13.30
N GLY A 26 -14.66 6.57 12.61
CA GLY A 26 -13.23 6.33 12.82
C GLY A 26 -12.68 5.08 12.14
N THR A 27 -13.47 4.38 11.31
CA THR A 27 -12.95 3.25 10.53
C THR A 27 -11.89 3.70 9.54
N ILE A 28 -10.80 2.94 9.45
CA ILE A 28 -9.70 3.09 8.50
C ILE A 28 -9.89 2.06 7.39
N PHE A 29 -10.10 2.55 6.18
CA PHE A 29 -10.12 1.73 4.97
C PHE A 29 -8.71 1.63 4.38
N ILE A 30 -8.24 0.40 4.18
CA ILE A 30 -6.95 0.10 3.53
C ILE A 30 -7.26 -0.69 2.25
N PRO A 31 -7.16 -0.07 1.06
CA PRO A 31 -7.34 -0.79 -0.18
C PRO A 31 -6.13 -1.65 -0.51
N PHE A 32 -6.35 -2.85 -1.06
CA PHE A 32 -5.32 -3.64 -1.75
C PHE A 32 -5.45 -3.60 -3.28
N SER A 33 -6.40 -2.83 -3.79
CA SER A 33 -6.58 -2.57 -5.23
C SER A 33 -5.56 -1.55 -5.77
N GLN A 34 -5.40 -1.52 -7.09
CA GLN A 34 -4.53 -0.55 -7.77
C GLN A 34 -5.00 0.89 -7.60
N PHE A 35 -6.29 1.13 -7.73
CA PHE A 35 -6.84 2.48 -7.72
C PHE A 35 -7.30 2.92 -6.33
N PRO A 36 -7.15 4.22 -6.00
CA PRO A 36 -7.61 4.74 -4.72
C PRO A 36 -9.14 4.62 -4.60
N LEU A 37 -9.61 4.40 -3.37
CA LEU A 37 -11.04 4.34 -3.07
C LEU A 37 -11.69 5.71 -3.20
N LYS A 38 -12.93 5.73 -3.69
CA LYS A 38 -13.82 6.86 -3.55
C LYS A 38 -14.22 6.98 -2.07
N LYS A 39 -13.99 8.16 -1.47
CA LYS A 39 -14.32 8.45 -0.08
C LYS A 39 -15.82 8.78 0.03
N ILE A 40 -16.58 7.96 0.74
CA ILE A 40 -18.04 8.10 0.89
C ILE A 40 -18.42 8.50 2.31
N HIS A 41 -17.88 7.81 3.32
CA HIS A 41 -18.21 8.04 4.72
C HIS A 41 -17.29 9.11 5.32
N GLN A 42 -17.81 10.31 5.58
CA GLN A 42 -17.02 11.47 6.02
C GLN A 42 -16.30 11.26 7.36
N ASP A 43 -16.93 10.55 8.32
CA ASP A 43 -16.30 10.25 9.61
C ASP A 43 -15.33 9.05 9.57
N CYS A 44 -14.90 8.60 8.39
CA CYS A 44 -13.95 7.49 8.22
C CYS A 44 -12.67 7.96 7.53
N PHE A 45 -11.57 7.24 7.79
CA PHE A 45 -10.27 7.49 7.20
C PHE A 45 -10.02 6.55 6.02
N TYR A 46 -9.37 7.06 4.98
CA TYR A 46 -9.11 6.33 3.76
C TYR A 46 -7.62 6.38 3.47
N HIS A 47 -6.97 5.22 3.61
CA HIS A 47 -5.61 5.03 3.15
C HIS A 47 -5.60 4.90 1.62
N THR A 48 -4.50 5.31 0.99
CA THR A 48 -4.11 4.79 -0.32
C THR A 48 -3.77 3.30 -0.24
N THR A 49 -3.63 2.67 -1.39
CA THR A 49 -2.98 1.36 -1.50
C THR A 49 -1.62 1.39 -0.80
N PRO A 50 -1.20 0.31 -0.10
CA PRO A 50 0.10 0.24 0.56
C PRO A 50 1.20 0.77 -0.34
N ALA A 51 1.89 1.78 0.15
CA ALA A 51 2.87 2.55 -0.58
C ALA A 51 4.02 2.94 0.34
N MET A 52 5.18 3.22 -0.25
CA MET A 52 6.37 3.63 0.47
C MET A 52 6.97 4.88 -0.17
N VAL A 53 7.50 5.75 0.68
CA VAL A 53 8.36 6.86 0.31
C VAL A 53 9.70 6.30 -0.14
N ALA A 54 10.13 6.70 -1.33
CA ALA A 54 11.40 6.31 -1.92
C ALA A 54 12.59 7.05 -1.27
N PRO A 55 13.74 6.36 -1.12
CA PRO A 55 14.93 6.96 -0.53
C PRO A 55 15.45 8.16 -1.35
N PRO A 56 16.13 9.14 -0.71
CA PRO A 56 16.75 10.28 -1.41
C PRO A 56 17.77 9.90 -2.49
N SER A 57 18.36 8.71 -2.41
CA SER A 57 19.26 8.19 -3.44
C SER A 57 18.55 7.91 -4.78
N LEU A 58 17.23 7.69 -4.77
CA LEU A 58 16.46 7.45 -5.99
C LEU A 58 16.03 8.78 -6.62
N ASN A 59 16.82 9.23 -7.60
CA ASN A 59 16.63 10.48 -8.30
C ASN A 59 15.63 10.36 -9.46
N ASN A 60 15.11 11.49 -9.93
CA ASN A 60 14.18 11.60 -11.07
C ASN A 60 12.87 10.80 -10.93
N LEU A 61 12.52 10.40 -9.70
CA LEU A 61 11.21 9.83 -9.41
C LEU A 61 10.19 10.95 -9.21
N HIS A 62 9.41 11.23 -10.25
CA HIS A 62 8.27 12.14 -10.17
C HIS A 62 7.11 11.44 -9.44
N SER A 63 6.19 10.81 -10.17
CA SER A 63 5.17 9.94 -9.58
C SER A 63 5.14 8.61 -10.30
N CYS A 64 5.16 7.50 -9.56
CA CYS A 64 5.02 6.16 -10.13
C CYS A 64 3.55 5.86 -10.46
N GLU A 65 2.62 6.40 -9.67
CA GLU A 65 1.18 6.33 -9.88
C GLU A 65 0.58 7.73 -9.75
N ASN A 66 -0.27 8.15 -10.69
CA ASN A 66 -0.75 9.55 -10.78
C ASN A 66 -1.46 10.07 -9.51
N TRP A 67 -1.97 9.18 -8.67
CA TRP A 67 -2.65 9.50 -7.41
C TRP A 67 -1.74 9.48 -6.18
N LEU A 68 -0.49 9.05 -6.32
CA LEU A 68 0.48 9.09 -5.23
C LEU A 68 1.26 10.42 -5.21
N PRO A 69 1.70 10.87 -4.01
CA PRO A 69 2.59 12.02 -3.90
C PRO A 69 3.92 11.79 -4.62
N ARG A 70 4.66 12.88 -4.85
CA ARG A 70 6.01 12.78 -5.41
C ARG A 70 6.89 11.90 -4.54
N ARG A 71 7.73 11.09 -5.20
CA ARG A 71 8.67 10.16 -4.55
C ARG A 71 7.99 9.09 -3.68
N VAL A 72 6.73 8.77 -3.97
CA VAL A 72 6.02 7.66 -3.35
C VAL A 72 5.71 6.63 -4.43
N MET A 73 5.86 5.36 -4.10
CA MET A 73 5.57 4.24 -4.99
C MET A 73 4.74 3.19 -4.25
N SER A 74 3.88 2.49 -4.96
CA SER A 74 3.17 1.33 -4.40
C SER A 74 4.15 0.26 -3.89
N ALA A 75 3.78 -0.41 -2.79
CA ALA A 75 4.64 -1.37 -2.12
C ALA A 75 5.03 -2.56 -3.01
N TRP A 76 4.16 -2.99 -3.93
CA TRP A 76 4.51 -4.05 -4.89
C TRP A 76 5.57 -3.61 -5.90
N ARG A 77 5.64 -2.32 -6.28
CA ARG A 77 6.72 -1.82 -7.16
C ARG A 77 8.04 -1.79 -6.40
N VAL A 78 7.98 -1.37 -5.13
CA VAL A 78 9.14 -1.39 -4.24
C VAL A 78 9.66 -2.80 -4.05
N ALA A 79 8.78 -3.80 -3.84
CA ALA A 79 9.17 -5.20 -3.73
C ALA A 79 9.95 -5.66 -4.97
N GLY A 80 9.46 -5.39 -6.18
CA GLY A 80 10.18 -5.72 -7.41
C GLY A 80 11.57 -5.07 -7.52
N ILE A 81 11.71 -3.81 -7.10
CA ILE A 81 13.00 -3.11 -7.05
C ILE A 81 13.93 -3.78 -6.03
N VAL A 82 13.43 -4.07 -4.83
CA VAL A 82 14.20 -4.70 -3.76
C VAL A 82 14.69 -6.10 -4.17
N HIS A 83 13.84 -6.89 -4.84
CA HIS A 83 14.25 -8.18 -5.39
C HIS A 83 15.45 -8.07 -6.33
N ALA A 84 15.46 -7.07 -7.21
CA ALA A 84 16.58 -6.82 -8.12
C ALA A 84 17.82 -6.33 -7.36
N MET A 85 17.67 -5.46 -6.37
CA MET A 85 18.79 -4.92 -5.57
C MET A 85 19.45 -5.98 -4.67
N GLU A 86 18.70 -6.96 -4.18
CA GLU A 86 19.20 -8.05 -3.35
C GLU A 86 19.60 -9.29 -4.17
N GLU A 87 19.50 -9.21 -5.50
CA GLU A 87 19.84 -10.30 -6.44
C GLU A 87 19.12 -11.63 -6.13
N TRP A 88 17.89 -11.55 -5.61
CA TRP A 88 17.11 -12.73 -5.30
C TRP A 88 16.62 -13.41 -6.58
N ASN A 89 17.19 -14.57 -6.89
CA ASN A 89 16.82 -15.38 -8.04
C ASN A 89 15.57 -16.24 -7.77
N VAL A 90 14.45 -15.57 -7.47
CA VAL A 90 13.14 -16.16 -7.20
C VAL A 90 12.05 -15.38 -7.93
N ASN A 91 10.98 -16.07 -8.32
CA ASN A 91 9.81 -15.46 -8.94
C ASN A 91 8.60 -15.57 -8.01
N GLU A 92 7.96 -14.44 -7.73
CA GLU A 92 6.67 -14.39 -7.05
C GLU A 92 5.57 -14.29 -8.12
N CYS A 93 4.74 -15.33 -8.23
CA CYS A 93 3.67 -15.40 -9.22
C CYS A 93 2.43 -16.08 -8.61
N GLY A 94 1.27 -15.47 -8.86
CA GLY A 94 0.02 -15.89 -8.22
C GLY A 94 0.14 -15.80 -6.70
N ASP A 95 -0.17 -16.91 -6.02
CA ASP A 95 -0.12 -17.00 -4.55
C ASP A 95 1.29 -17.35 -4.01
N THR A 96 2.29 -17.49 -4.89
CA THR A 96 3.65 -17.81 -4.48
C THR A 96 4.36 -16.55 -3.98
N ILE A 97 4.72 -16.55 -2.70
CA ILE A 97 5.42 -15.45 -2.03
C ILE A 97 6.74 -16.01 -1.47
N PHE A 98 7.84 -15.29 -1.70
CA PHE A 98 9.18 -15.67 -1.26
C PHE A 98 9.30 -15.60 0.26
N ASN A 99 9.37 -14.38 0.82
CA ASN A 99 9.40 -14.15 2.26
C ASN A 99 9.13 -12.68 2.56
N ILE A 100 7.96 -12.38 3.12
CA ILE A 100 7.50 -11.00 3.38
C ILE A 100 8.45 -10.27 4.33
N ASP A 101 8.92 -10.93 5.39
CA ASP A 101 9.80 -10.32 6.38
C ASP A 101 11.14 -9.93 5.78
N ASN A 102 11.72 -10.78 4.94
CA ASN A 102 12.97 -10.50 4.25
C ASN A 102 12.82 -9.31 3.31
N VAL A 103 11.76 -9.28 2.48
CA VAL A 103 11.49 -8.15 1.57
C VAL A 103 11.27 -6.86 2.34
N TRP A 104 10.50 -6.92 3.43
CA TRP A 104 10.24 -5.77 4.29
C TRP A 104 11.51 -5.20 4.91
N GLN A 105 12.33 -6.05 5.54
CA GLN A 105 13.59 -5.61 6.14
C GLN A 105 14.56 -5.06 5.09
N ALA A 106 14.65 -5.69 3.92
CA ALA A 106 15.47 -5.20 2.82
C ALA A 106 15.00 -3.83 2.32
N ALA A 107 13.69 -3.63 2.13
CA ALA A 107 13.12 -2.33 1.76
C ALA A 107 13.53 -1.24 2.77
N LEU A 108 13.45 -1.54 4.07
CA LEU A 108 13.87 -0.60 5.11
C LEU A 108 15.39 -0.32 5.07
N ARG A 109 16.25 -1.33 4.83
CA ARG A 109 17.70 -1.14 4.68
C ARG A 109 18.05 -0.25 3.49
N HIS A 110 17.35 -0.42 2.37
CA HIS A 110 17.50 0.41 1.17
C HIS A 110 16.88 1.82 1.31
N GLY A 111 16.30 2.14 2.46
CA GLY A 111 15.83 3.48 2.79
C GLY A 111 14.40 3.78 2.34
N PHE A 112 13.66 2.78 1.85
CA PHE A 112 12.21 2.92 1.67
C PHE A 112 11.53 3.05 3.02
N ARG A 113 10.48 3.87 3.10
CA ARG A 113 9.73 4.09 4.35
C ARG A 113 8.23 3.98 4.11
N PRO A 114 7.45 3.35 4.98
CA PRO A 114 6.01 3.25 4.80
C PRO A 114 5.37 4.64 4.72
N LEU A 115 4.44 4.82 3.78
CA LEU A 115 3.66 6.05 3.71
C LEU A 115 2.68 6.07 4.90
N PRO A 116 2.72 7.10 5.78
CA PRO A 116 1.80 7.19 6.90
C PRO A 116 0.37 7.47 6.43
N ILE A 117 -0.60 7.09 7.25
CA ILE A 117 -2.00 7.47 7.05
C ILE A 117 -2.12 8.98 7.30
N SER A 118 -2.63 9.70 6.31
CA SER A 118 -3.09 11.07 6.51
C SER A 118 -4.44 11.03 7.24
N TYR A 119 -4.44 11.48 8.50
CA TYR A 119 -5.64 11.69 9.31
C TYR A 119 -6.38 12.97 8.87
#